data_AF-A0A0Q6CI20-F1
#
_entry.id   AF-A0A0Q6CI20-F1
#
_cell.length_a   1.000
_cell.length_b   1.000
_cell.length_c   1.000
_cell.angle_alpha   90.00
_cell.angle_beta   90.00
_cell.angle_gamma   90.00
#
_symmetry.space_group_name_H-M   'P 1'
#
loop_
_entity.id
_entity.type
_entity.pdbx_description
1 polymer ?
#
loop_
_entity_poly.entity_id
_entity_poly.type
_entity_poly.pdbx_seq_one_letter_code
_entity_poly.pdbx_strand_id
1 'polypeptide(L)' 'MRTTPIALCWRKRDYTMAVEMLNAWEEEAVAMKRRDLMKDETQAISEEMLKGTLKPDMDRRKRKNAIRTAVESVRHGR' A
#
# COMPACT_ATOMS: atom_id res chain seq x y z
N MET A 1 -28.77 2.21 39.65
CA MET A 1 -28.76 2.01 38.18
C MET A 1 -27.66 2.88 37.59
N ARG A 2 -26.54 2.29 37.16
CA ARG A 2 -25.44 2.98 36.47
C ARG A 2 -25.07 2.14 35.25
N THR A 3 -25.64 2.47 34.10
CA THR A 3 -25.31 1.88 32.81
C THR A 3 -24.12 2.63 32.23
N THR A 4 -22.95 1.99 32.21
CA THR A 4 -21.76 2.46 31.50
C THR A 4 -21.92 2.22 29.99
N PRO A 5 -21.45 3.14 29.11
CA PRO A 5 -21.61 2.98 27.67
C PRO A 5 -20.52 2.07 27.11
N ILE A 6 -20.88 0.83 26.76
CA ILE A 6 -20.03 -0.10 26.00
C ILE A 6 -20.18 0.26 24.51
N ALA A 7 -19.49 1.29 24.03
CA ALA A 7 -19.61 1.69 22.62
C ALA A 7 -18.31 2.19 21.97
N LEU A 8 -17.13 1.81 22.47
CA LEU A 8 -15.84 2.22 21.88
C LEU A 8 -14.80 1.10 22.01
N CYS A 9 -14.78 0.12 21.11
CA CYS A 9 -13.59 -0.75 20.97
C CYS A 9 -13.34 -1.43 19.62
N TRP A 10 -14.12 -1.19 18.57
CA TRP A 10 -14.00 -1.99 17.32
C TRP A 10 -13.57 -1.20 16.09
N ARG A 11 -12.65 -0.23 16.22
CA ARG A 11 -12.09 0.50 15.05
C ARG A 11 -10.61 0.86 15.21
N LYS A 12 -9.75 -0.11 15.54
CA LYS A 12 -8.28 0.08 15.51
C LYS A 12 -7.48 -1.07 14.88
N ARG A 13 -8.13 -2.15 14.43
CA ARG A 13 -7.43 -3.36 13.95
C ARG A 13 -7.11 -3.36 12.47
N ASP A 14 -7.93 -2.72 11.63
CA ASP A 14 -7.77 -2.81 10.18
C ASP A 14 -6.69 -1.87 9.62
N TYR A 15 -6.34 -0.83 10.37
CA TYR A 15 -5.35 0.17 9.95
C TYR A 15 -3.90 -0.34 10.02
N THR A 16 -3.56 -1.21 10.97
CA THR A 16 -2.17 -1.68 11.14
C THR A 16 -1.73 -2.60 10.00
N MET A 17 -2.63 -3.47 9.53
CA MET A 17 -2.35 -4.39 8.42
C MET A 17 -2.16 -3.67 7.08
N ALA A 18 -2.95 -2.62 6.82
CA ALA A 18 -2.82 -1.85 5.58
C ALA A 18 -1.48 -1.10 5.51
N VAL A 19 -1.01 -0.56 6.63
CA VAL A 19 0.28 0.15 6.72
C VAL A 19 1.46 -0.82 6.56
N GLU A 20 1.42 -1.98 7.21
CA GLU A 20 2.46 -3.01 7.07
C GLU A 20 2.56 -3.52 5.61
N MET A 21 1.42 -3.69 4.93
CA MET A 21 1.40 -4.07 3.51
C MET A 21 1.99 -3.00 2.61
N LEU A 22 1.66 -1.73 2.86
CA LEU A 22 2.17 -0.61 2.09
C LEU A 22 3.69 -0.50 2.24
N ASN A 23 4.21 -0.61 3.47
CA ASN A 23 5.64 -0.63 3.75
C ASN A 23 6.35 -1.79 3.02
N ALA A 24 5.77 -3.00 3.01
CA ALA A 24 6.35 -4.14 2.31
C ALA A 24 6.42 -3.92 0.78
N TRP A 25 5.44 -3.22 0.21
CA TRP A 25 5.42 -2.90 -1.22
C TRP A 25 6.38 -1.75 -1.56
N GLU A 26 6.54 -0.78 -0.66
CA GLU A 26 7.59 0.24 -0.77
C GLU A 26 8.99 -0.37 -0.73
N GLU A 27 9.27 -1.28 0.21
CA GLU A 27 10.56 -1.98 0.27
C GLU A 27 10.84 -2.77 -1.02
N GLU A 28 9.84 -3.48 -1.55
CA GLU A 28 9.98 -4.21 -2.81
C GLU A 28 10.20 -3.26 -4.00
N ALA A 29 9.56 -2.09 -4.00
CA ALA A 29 9.77 -1.05 -5.00
C ALA A 29 11.15 -0.39 -4.92
N VAL A 30 11.66 -0.11 -3.71
CA VAL A 30 13.03 0.37 -3.46
C VAL A 30 14.05 -0.65 -3.94
N ALA A 31 13.85 -1.93 -3.61
CA ALA A 31 14.72 -3.01 -4.05
C ALA A 31 14.79 -3.15 -5.58
N MET A 32 13.68 -2.87 -6.28
CA MET A 32 13.64 -2.88 -7.75
C MET A 32 14.37 -1.68 -8.37
N LYS A 33 14.16 -0.48 -7.83
CA LYS A 33 14.74 0.76 -8.36
C LYS A 33 16.17 1.00 -7.89
N ARG A 34 16.62 0.32 -6.82
CA ARG A 34 17.93 0.51 -6.15
C ARG A 34 18.16 1.96 -5.67
N ARG A 35 17.06 2.67 -5.40
CA ARG A 35 17.03 4.05 -4.89
C ARG A 35 15.77 4.24 -4.06
N ASP A 36 15.77 5.28 -3.24
CA ASP A 36 14.58 5.69 -2.51
C ASP A 36 13.46 6.13 -3.46
N LEU A 37 12.22 5.82 -3.06
CA LEU A 37 11.02 6.22 -3.79
C LEU A 37 10.69 7.68 -3.49
N MET A 38 10.29 8.42 -4.52
CA MET A 38 9.73 9.75 -4.32
C MET A 38 8.32 9.65 -3.70
N LYS A 39 7.87 10.70 -3.01
CA LYS A 39 6.51 10.77 -2.45
C LYS A 39 5.42 10.47 -3.49
N ASP A 40 5.61 10.94 -4.72
CA ASP A 40 4.69 10.69 -5.83
C ASP A 40 4.67 9.21 -6.25
N GLU A 41 5.83 8.52 -6.22
CA GLU A 41 5.94 7.09 -6.53
C GLU A 41 5.25 6.24 -5.44
N THR A 42 5.43 6.61 -4.16
CA THR A 42 4.71 6.01 -3.02
C THR A 42 3.20 6.21 -3.13
N GLN A 43 2.76 7.42 -3.49
CA GLN A 43 1.35 7.72 -3.64
C GLN A 43 0.72 6.90 -4.78
N ALA A 44 1.42 6.72 -5.90
CA ALA A 44 0.92 5.87 -6.98
C ALA A 44 0.76 4.40 -6.54
N ILE A 45 1.67 3.88 -5.72
CA ILE A 45 1.53 2.53 -5.16
C ILE A 45 0.29 2.45 -4.25
N SER A 46 0.09 3.44 -3.37
CA SER A 46 -1.07 3.49 -2.46
C SER A 46 -2.40 3.57 -3.22
N GLU A 47 -2.46 4.35 -4.29
CA GLU A 47 -3.61 4.44 -5.19
C GLU A 47 -3.90 3.10 -5.89
N GLU A 48 -2.88 2.36 -6.32
CA GLU A 48 -3.07 1.02 -6.90
C GLU A 48 -3.54 -0.02 -5.87
N MET A 49 -3.22 0.17 -4.58
CA MET A 49 -3.84 -0.64 -3.51
C MET A 49 -5.33 -0.32 -3.37
N LEU A 50 -5.68 0.97 -3.37
CA LEU A 50 -7.05 1.43 -3.22
C LEU A 50 -7.94 1.03 -4.41
N LYS A 51 -7.39 1.02 -5.62
CA LYS A 51 -8.04 0.52 -6.83
C LYS A 51 -8.25 -1.01 -6.79
N GLY A 52 -7.54 -1.72 -5.91
CA GLY A 52 -7.59 -3.17 -5.81
C GLY A 52 -6.79 -3.89 -6.91
N THR A 53 -5.94 -3.16 -7.65
CA THR A 53 -5.01 -3.73 -8.64
C THR A 53 -3.87 -4.47 -7.94
N LEU A 54 -3.41 -3.91 -6.82
CA LEU A 54 -2.43 -4.53 -5.94
C LEU A 54 -3.15 -5.30 -4.82
N LYS A 55 -3.09 -6.63 -4.89
CA LYS A 55 -3.71 -7.54 -3.93
C LYS A 55 -2.65 -8.32 -3.15
N PRO A 56 -2.87 -8.59 -1.85
CA PRO A 56 -1.91 -9.35 -1.04
C PRO A 56 -1.74 -10.79 -1.50
N ASP A 57 -2.78 -11.39 -2.09
CA ASP A 57 -2.79 -12.78 -2.57
C ASP A 57 -2.43 -12.90 -4.07
N MET A 58 -1.68 -11.94 -4.61
CA MET A 58 -1.24 -11.97 -6.00
C MET A 58 0.12 -12.67 -6.17
N ASP A 59 0.30 -13.36 -7.31
CA ASP A 59 1.58 -13.94 -7.72
C ASP A 59 2.72 -12.93 -7.65
N ARG A 60 3.88 -13.36 -7.13
CA ARG A 60 5.09 -12.53 -6.99
C ARG A 60 5.47 -11.78 -8.28
N ARG A 61 5.37 -12.45 -9.44
CA ARG A 61 5.69 -11.82 -10.74
C ARG A 61 4.69 -10.74 -11.12
N LYS A 62 3.40 -10.98 -10.89
CA LYS A 62 2.33 -10.00 -11.15
C LYS A 62 2.47 -8.79 -10.22
N ARG A 63 2.81 -9.02 -8.95
CA ARG A 63 3.06 -7.96 -7.96
C ARG A 63 4.15 -7.00 -8.43
N LYS A 64 5.31 -7.55 -8.77
CA LYS A 64 6.45 -6.76 -9.28
C LYS A 64 6.10 -5.99 -10.55
N ASN A 65 5.33 -6.59 -11.45
CA ASN A 65 4.89 -5.90 -12.66
C ASN A 65 3.92 -4.76 -12.35
N ALA A 66 2.93 -4.98 -11.46
CA ALA A 66 1.99 -3.93 -11.05
C ALA A 66 2.70 -2.76 -10.38
N ILE A 67 3.62 -3.04 -9.44
CA ILE A 67 4.45 -2.02 -8.79
C ILE A 67 5.31 -1.29 -9.83
N ARG A 68 5.95 -2.01 -10.76
CA ARG A 68 6.74 -1.38 -11.83
C ARG A 68 5.89 -0.43 -12.67
N THR A 69 4.72 -0.86 -13.11
CA THR A 69 3.79 -0.04 -13.89
C THR A 69 3.32 1.18 -13.10
N ALA A 70 3.00 1.03 -11.81
CA ALA A 70 2.59 2.13 -10.93
C ALA A 70 3.70 3.19 -10.77
N VAL A 71 4.94 2.74 -10.65
CA VAL A 71 6.08 3.65 -10.50
C VAL A 71 6.51 4.27 -11.84
N GLU A 72 6.37 3.55 -12.95
CA GLU A 72 6.67 4.06 -14.30
C GLU A 72 5.63 5.05 -14.82
N SER A 73 4.36 4.92 -14.40
CA SER A 73 3.29 5.86 -14.77
C SER A 73 3.55 7.27 -14.24
N VAL A 74 4.06 7.39 -13.01
CA VAL A 74 4.49 8.67 -12.41
C VAL A 74 5.61 9.33 -13.24
N ARG A 75 6.49 8.53 -13.84
CA ARG A 75 7.63 9.04 -14.60
C ARG A 75 7.27 9.52 -16.00
N HIS A 76 6.25 8.93 -16.65
CA HIS A 76 5.78 9.35 -17.97
C HIS A 76 4.75 10.49 -17.94
N GLY A 77 4.15 10.75 -16.77
CA GLY A 77 3.23 11.88 -16.58
C GLY A 77 3.91 13.22 -16.30
N ARG A 78 5.24 13.30 -16.38
CA ARG A 78 6.04 14.49 -16.05
C ARG A 78 6.95 14.88 -17.21
#